data_AF-A0A8D0EM45-F1
#
_entry.id   AF-A0A8D0EM45-F1
#
_cell.length_a   1.000
_cell.length_b   1.000
_cell.length_c   1.000
_cell.angle_alpha   90.00
_cell.angle_beta   90.00
_cell.angle_gamma   90.00
#
_symmetry.space_group_name_H-M   'P 1'
#
loop_
_entity.id
_entity.type
_entity.pdbx_description
1 polymer ?
#
loop_
_entity_poly.entity_id
_entity_poly.type
_entity_poly.pdbx_seq_one_letter_code
_entity_poly.pdbx_strand_id
1 'polypeptide(L)'
;MHAILSASAGQEQLLTELLVTYAKIPVLIGELISVEIWKHKIFPVLCRLEDFKPRSTFPIYVVLHHEASIINLLETVFFHKEICESAEDSILDLIDYCHRKLTLLAARSNLFCCPPEGQAKDSPCLKELQKQAEMMEFEISLKALSVLRFITDQVESLPLSALTRMLNTHNLPCLLVELVEHCPWSCREAGKLKKFENGVWHVVPPEDQVKMTKLDGQVWLALLNLLLSPECQRKYHFDGFNKSQLLKSWESRGFSPLLETPPLLPGADGWVGQQPLGLCGGGARCPQRGWPRGP
;
A
#
# COMPACT_ATOMS: atom_id res chain seq x y z
N MET A 1 36.49 8.07 2.14
CA MET A 1 35.07 7.66 2.13
C MET A 1 34.28 8.20 0.93
N HIS A 2 34.70 9.27 0.24
CA HIS A 2 34.00 9.75 -0.97
C HIS A 2 34.15 8.84 -2.19
N ALA A 3 35.29 8.16 -2.36
CA ALA A 3 35.58 7.29 -3.51
C ALA A 3 34.78 5.96 -3.54
N ILE A 4 34.42 5.44 -2.36
CA ILE A 4 33.61 4.22 -2.23
C ILE A 4 32.13 4.55 -2.47
N LEU A 5 31.66 5.70 -1.98
CA LEU A 5 30.31 6.21 -2.25
C LEU A 5 30.13 6.60 -3.73
N SER A 6 31.17 7.14 -4.38
CA SER A 6 31.12 7.44 -5.82
C SER A 6 31.22 6.17 -6.68
N ALA A 7 31.89 5.12 -6.19
CA ALA A 7 31.92 3.82 -6.88
C ALA A 7 30.55 3.11 -6.81
N SER A 8 29.84 3.19 -5.68
CA SER A 8 28.47 2.68 -5.57
C SER A 8 27.46 3.51 -6.36
N ALA A 9 27.55 4.85 -6.31
CA ALA A 9 26.70 5.73 -7.10
C ALA A 9 26.91 5.57 -8.62
N GLY A 10 28.16 5.32 -9.05
CA GLY A 10 28.46 5.00 -10.44
C GLY A 10 27.89 3.65 -10.88
N GLN A 11 27.83 2.65 -10.00
CA GLN A 11 27.26 1.33 -10.31
C GLN A 11 25.73 1.36 -10.44
N GLU A 12 25.04 2.12 -9.59
CA GLU A 12 23.58 2.30 -9.69
C GLU A 12 23.19 3.02 -10.98
N GLN A 13 23.93 4.09 -11.33
CA GLN A 13 23.72 4.81 -12.59
C GLN A 13 23.95 3.90 -13.81
N LEU A 14 25.00 3.08 -13.80
CA LEU A 14 25.28 2.11 -14.87
C LEU A 14 24.16 1.06 -14.98
N LEU A 15 23.63 0.55 -13.85
CA LEU A 15 22.52 -0.39 -13.88
C LEU A 15 21.29 0.24 -14.55
N THR A 16 20.92 1.45 -14.13
CA THR A 16 19.81 2.21 -14.69
C THR A 16 20.00 2.42 -16.20
N GLU A 17 21.18 2.87 -16.63
CA GLU A 17 21.51 3.06 -18.04
C GLU A 17 21.41 1.77 -18.85
N LEU A 18 21.90 0.64 -18.32
CA LEU A 18 21.80 -0.65 -19.01
C LEU A 18 20.34 -1.12 -19.11
N LEU A 19 19.54 -0.96 -18.05
CA LEU A 19 18.13 -1.36 -18.06
C LEU A 19 17.33 -0.57 -19.11
N VAL A 20 17.57 0.74 -19.20
CA VAL A 20 16.94 1.62 -20.20
C VAL A 20 17.45 1.28 -21.60
N THR A 21 18.77 1.21 -21.80
CA THR A 21 19.40 0.97 -23.12
C THR A 21 18.95 -0.34 -23.74
N TYR A 22 18.77 -1.39 -22.94
CA TYR A 22 18.33 -2.71 -23.41
C TYR A 22 16.82 -2.96 -23.27
N ALA A 23 16.02 -1.93 -23.00
CA ALA A 23 14.56 -1.99 -22.85
C ALA A 23 14.11 -3.14 -21.93
N LYS A 24 14.76 -3.28 -20.77
CA LYS A 24 14.50 -4.41 -19.84
C LYS A 24 13.28 -4.19 -18.97
N ILE A 25 12.84 -2.95 -18.76
CA ILE A 25 11.71 -2.65 -17.89
C ILE A 25 10.39 -3.27 -18.42
N PRO A 26 10.01 -3.12 -19.70
CA PRO A 26 8.83 -3.81 -20.23
C PRO A 26 8.92 -5.34 -20.15
N VAL A 27 10.12 -5.90 -20.34
CA VAL A 27 10.34 -7.35 -20.22
C VAL A 27 10.11 -7.82 -18.78
N LEU A 28 10.68 -7.12 -17.80
CA LEU A 28 10.49 -7.44 -16.37
C LEU A 28 9.03 -7.34 -15.96
N ILE A 29 8.29 -6.34 -16.45
CA ILE A 29 6.85 -6.23 -16.21
C ILE A 29 6.11 -7.40 -16.84
N GLY A 30 6.41 -7.76 -18.10
CA GLY A 30 5.80 -8.92 -18.76
C GLY A 30 6.03 -10.24 -18.01
N GLU A 31 7.25 -10.46 -17.50
CA GLU A 31 7.58 -11.63 -16.68
C GLU A 31 6.84 -11.59 -15.33
N LEU A 32 6.75 -10.42 -14.69
CA LEU A 32 6.00 -10.23 -13.44
C LEU A 32 4.53 -10.66 -13.61
N ILE A 33 3.87 -10.16 -14.66
CA ILE A 33 2.48 -10.51 -14.97
C ILE A 33 2.34 -12.00 -15.29
N SER A 34 3.29 -12.57 -16.05
CA SER A 34 3.28 -13.99 -16.40
C SER A 34 3.36 -14.88 -15.15
N VAL A 35 4.22 -14.55 -14.20
CA VAL A 35 4.32 -15.27 -12.92
C VAL A 35 3.07 -15.05 -12.06
N GLU A 36 2.52 -13.83 -12.01
CA GLU A 36 1.27 -13.55 -11.30
C GLU A 36 0.13 -14.44 -11.83
N ILE A 37 -0.03 -14.52 -13.15
CA ILE A 37 -1.06 -15.35 -13.79
C ILE A 37 -0.82 -16.83 -13.48
N TRP A 38 0.42 -17.29 -13.58
CA TRP A 38 0.77 -18.67 -13.23
C TRP A 38 0.41 -19.00 -11.77
N LYS A 39 0.73 -18.10 -10.83
CA LYS A 39 0.37 -18.24 -9.41
C LYS A 39 -1.14 -18.26 -9.17
N HIS A 40 -1.92 -17.49 -9.93
CA HIS A 40 -3.37 -17.46 -9.75
C HIS A 40 -4.09 -18.63 -10.43
N LYS A 41 -3.58 -19.13 -11.56
CA LYS A 41 -4.27 -20.13 -12.38
C LYS A 41 -3.72 -21.55 -12.21
N ILE A 42 -2.41 -21.70 -12.07
CA ILE A 42 -1.75 -23.01 -12.12
C ILE A 42 -1.44 -23.50 -10.70
N PHE A 43 -0.85 -22.67 -9.85
CA PHE A 43 -0.48 -23.07 -8.49
C PHE A 43 -1.65 -23.67 -7.66
N PRO A 44 -2.87 -23.10 -7.67
CA PRO A 44 -3.98 -23.67 -6.90
C PRO A 44 -4.46 -25.00 -7.46
N VAL A 45 -4.30 -25.23 -8.77
CA VAL A 45 -4.63 -26.52 -9.40
C VAL A 45 -3.62 -27.56 -8.96
N LEU A 46 -2.31 -27.25 -9.01
CA LEU A 46 -1.25 -28.14 -8.53
C LEU A 46 -1.46 -28.57 -7.07
N CYS A 47 -1.95 -27.67 -6.22
CA CYS A 47 -2.20 -27.98 -4.82
C CYS A 47 -3.45 -28.85 -4.57
N ARG A 48 -4.40 -28.92 -5.52
CA ARG A 48 -5.63 -29.71 -5.39
C ARG A 48 -5.52 -31.11 -5.98
N LEU A 49 -4.51 -31.37 -6.80
CA LEU A 49 -4.28 -32.67 -7.43
C LEU A 49 -3.82 -33.68 -6.37
N GLU A 50 -4.62 -34.72 -6.12
CA GLU A 50 -4.33 -35.75 -5.11
C GLU A 50 -3.20 -36.71 -5.55
N ASP A 51 -3.06 -36.89 -6.87
CA ASP A 51 -2.04 -37.71 -7.52
C ASP A 51 -0.71 -36.96 -7.73
N PHE A 52 -0.71 -35.63 -7.60
CA PHE A 52 0.48 -34.81 -7.76
C PHE A 52 1.34 -34.80 -6.48
N LYS A 53 2.28 -35.74 -6.42
CA LYS A 53 3.26 -35.85 -5.32
C LYS A 53 4.68 -35.67 -5.87
N PRO A 54 5.12 -34.42 -6.13
CA PRO A 54 6.43 -34.18 -6.70
C PRO A 54 7.53 -34.66 -5.75
N ARG A 55 8.61 -35.25 -6.31
CA ARG A 55 9.79 -35.65 -5.53
C ARG A 55 10.51 -34.46 -4.88
N SER A 56 10.37 -33.28 -5.47
CA SER A 56 10.88 -32.01 -4.96
C SER A 56 9.92 -30.89 -5.32
N THR A 57 9.58 -30.04 -4.34
CA THR A 57 8.80 -28.82 -4.54
C THR A 57 9.66 -27.63 -4.97
N PHE A 58 10.98 -27.79 -5.05
CA PHE A 58 11.91 -26.73 -5.42
C PHE A 58 11.57 -26.02 -6.73
N PRO A 59 11.18 -26.70 -7.84
CA PRO A 59 10.82 -26.00 -9.07
C PRO A 59 9.61 -25.07 -8.90
N ILE A 60 8.61 -25.48 -8.12
CA ILE A 60 7.42 -24.66 -7.82
C ILE A 60 7.81 -23.47 -6.94
N TYR A 61 8.66 -23.71 -5.94
CA TYR A 61 9.18 -22.67 -5.06
C TYR A 61 9.96 -21.60 -5.84
N VAL A 62 10.80 -21.99 -6.80
CA VAL A 62 11.56 -21.03 -7.64
C VAL A 62 10.63 -20.11 -8.42
N VAL A 63 9.54 -20.64 -8.99
CA VAL A 63 8.56 -19.81 -9.70
C VAL A 63 7.86 -18.84 -8.75
N LEU A 64 7.48 -19.29 -7.55
CA LEU A 64 6.88 -18.42 -6.52
C LEU A 64 7.83 -17.30 -6.09
N HIS A 65 9.11 -17.61 -5.90
CA HIS A 65 10.14 -16.65 -5.50
C HIS A 65 10.50 -15.70 -6.65
N HIS A 66 10.27 -16.09 -7.90
CA HIS A 66 10.60 -15.26 -9.05
C HIS A 66 9.80 -13.95 -9.05
N GLU A 67 8.51 -13.98 -8.69
CA GLU A 67 7.69 -12.77 -8.54
C GLU A 67 8.29 -11.82 -7.48
N ALA A 68 8.66 -12.35 -6.31
CA ALA A 68 9.28 -11.59 -5.23
C ALA A 68 10.60 -10.95 -5.69
N SER A 69 11.38 -11.67 -6.49
CA SER A 69 12.66 -11.18 -7.02
C SER A 69 12.46 -10.03 -8.02
N ILE A 70 11.49 -10.17 -8.94
CA ILE A 70 11.19 -9.14 -9.94
C ILE A 70 10.64 -7.88 -9.25
N ILE A 71 9.64 -8.01 -8.37
CA ILE A 71 9.05 -6.83 -7.72
C ILE A 71 10.05 -6.11 -6.82
N ASN A 72 10.97 -6.83 -6.16
CA ASN A 72 12.03 -6.23 -5.36
C ASN A 72 13.05 -5.48 -6.23
N LEU A 73 13.40 -6.02 -7.40
CA LEU A 73 14.22 -5.30 -8.37
C LEU A 73 13.51 -4.03 -8.86
N LEU A 74 12.23 -4.14 -9.25
CA LEU A 74 11.41 -3.01 -9.70
C LEU A 74 11.31 -1.93 -8.62
N GLU A 75 11.06 -2.29 -7.36
CA GLU A 75 11.07 -1.36 -6.23
C GLU A 75 12.40 -0.60 -6.14
N THR A 76 13.52 -1.28 -6.34
CA THR A 76 14.85 -0.67 -6.25
C THR A 76 15.11 0.33 -7.39
N VAL A 77 14.66 0.04 -8.61
CA VAL A 77 15.00 0.85 -9.81
C VAL A 77 13.96 1.92 -10.14
N PHE A 78 12.67 1.73 -9.78
CA PHE A 78 11.59 2.67 -10.12
C PHE A 78 11.68 4.02 -9.37
N PHE A 79 12.59 4.15 -8.41
CA PHE A 79 12.91 5.44 -7.80
C PHE A 79 13.48 6.45 -8.82
N HIS A 80 14.13 5.97 -9.88
CA HIS A 80 14.70 6.82 -10.93
C HIS A 80 13.68 7.16 -12.02
N LYS A 81 13.59 8.44 -12.38
CA LYS A 81 12.64 8.94 -13.37
C LYS A 81 12.83 8.28 -14.75
N GLU A 82 14.08 8.08 -15.18
CA GLU A 82 14.38 7.50 -16.50
C GLU A 82 13.81 6.08 -16.64
N ILE A 83 13.78 5.33 -15.52
CA ILE A 83 13.24 3.97 -15.48
C ILE A 83 11.73 3.99 -15.66
N CYS A 84 11.04 4.91 -14.97
CA CYS A 84 9.60 5.07 -15.10
C CYS A 84 9.20 5.46 -16.54
N GLU A 85 9.95 6.38 -17.16
CA GLU A 85 9.73 6.77 -18.56
C GLU A 85 9.99 5.60 -19.54
N SER A 86 11.01 4.77 -19.27
CA SER A 86 11.32 3.59 -20.09
C SER A 86 10.30 2.44 -20.00
N ALA A 87 9.35 2.50 -19.06
CA ALA A 87 8.27 1.53 -18.96
C ALA A 87 7.22 1.71 -20.07
N GLU A 88 7.15 2.87 -20.72
CA GLU A 88 6.25 3.16 -21.84
C GLU A 88 4.80 2.68 -21.56
N ASP A 89 4.18 1.92 -22.47
CA ASP A 89 2.81 1.41 -22.31
C ASP A 89 2.68 0.29 -21.25
N SER A 90 3.78 -0.43 -20.95
CA SER A 90 3.78 -1.50 -19.95
C SER A 90 3.57 -0.99 -18.53
N ILE A 91 3.71 0.32 -18.29
CA ILE A 91 3.37 0.95 -17.02
C ILE A 91 1.91 0.71 -16.61
N LEU A 92 1.01 0.57 -17.58
CA LEU A 92 -0.41 0.31 -17.33
C LEU A 92 -0.61 -1.07 -16.68
N ASP A 93 0.12 -2.08 -17.17
CA ASP A 93 0.07 -3.43 -16.62
C ASP A 93 0.66 -3.46 -15.21
N LEU A 94 1.72 -2.68 -14.95
CA LEU A 94 2.30 -2.54 -13.63
C LEU A 94 1.35 -1.83 -12.64
N ILE A 95 0.65 -0.77 -13.07
CA ILE A 95 -0.39 -0.11 -12.28
C ILE A 95 -1.50 -1.09 -11.93
N ASP A 96 -1.97 -1.88 -12.91
CA ASP A 96 -3.01 -2.88 -12.70
C ASP A 96 -2.56 -3.99 -11.73
N TYR A 97 -1.29 -4.42 -11.84
CA TYR A 97 -0.67 -5.36 -10.91
C TYR A 97 -0.64 -4.80 -9.49
N CYS A 98 -0.10 -3.59 -9.32
CA CYS A 98 -0.05 -2.92 -8.02
C CYS A 98 -1.44 -2.79 -7.41
N HIS A 99 -2.44 -2.37 -8.20
CA HIS A 99 -3.83 -2.30 -7.74
C HIS A 99 -4.32 -3.65 -7.22
N ARG A 100 -4.17 -4.75 -7.98
CA ARG A 100 -4.59 -6.10 -7.53
C ARG A 100 -3.94 -6.51 -6.22
N LYS A 101 -2.63 -6.28 -6.07
CA LYS A 101 -1.89 -6.60 -4.83
C LYS A 101 -2.38 -5.75 -3.65
N LEU A 102 -2.62 -4.46 -3.85
CA LEU A 102 -3.10 -3.58 -2.80
C LEU A 102 -4.55 -3.87 -2.40
N THR A 103 -5.42 -4.20 -3.35
CA THR A 103 -6.79 -4.67 -3.05
C THR A 103 -6.75 -5.96 -2.23
N LEU A 104 -5.87 -6.91 -2.59
CA LEU A 104 -5.66 -8.13 -1.82
C LEU A 104 -5.19 -7.83 -0.40
N LEU A 105 -4.25 -6.90 -0.27
CA LEU A 105 -3.68 -6.48 1.01
C LEU A 105 -4.76 -5.84 1.91
N ALA A 106 -5.58 -4.94 1.35
CA ALA A 106 -6.70 -4.32 2.06
C ALA A 106 -7.73 -5.38 2.50
N ALA A 107 -8.11 -6.29 1.60
CA ALA A 107 -9.08 -7.35 1.89
C ALA A 107 -8.60 -8.35 2.96
N ARG A 108 -7.28 -8.53 3.10
CA ARG A 108 -6.67 -9.51 4.02
C ARG A 108 -6.00 -8.87 5.23
N SER A 109 -6.26 -7.60 5.54
CA SER A 109 -5.62 -6.86 6.64
C SER A 109 -5.64 -7.59 8.00
N ASN A 110 -6.68 -8.39 8.27
CA ASN A 110 -6.82 -9.13 9.53
C ASN A 110 -6.19 -10.54 9.53
N LEU A 111 -5.84 -11.08 8.36
CA LEU A 111 -5.36 -12.45 8.21
C LEU A 111 -3.84 -12.59 8.32
N PHE A 112 -3.08 -11.53 7.99
CA PHE A 112 -1.61 -11.56 8.00
C PHE A 112 -0.99 -11.47 9.40
N CYS A 113 -1.80 -11.15 10.41
CA CYS A 113 -1.37 -10.93 11.78
C CYS A 113 -1.10 -12.19 12.59
N CYS A 114 -1.50 -13.34 12.06
CA CYS A 114 -1.30 -14.64 12.67
C CYS A 114 -0.67 -15.56 11.62
N PRO A 115 0.68 -15.66 11.54
CA PRO A 115 1.22 -16.91 11.04
C PRO A 115 0.67 -18.00 11.96
N PRO A 116 0.01 -19.06 11.46
CA PRO A 116 -0.43 -20.15 12.32
C PRO A 116 0.82 -20.80 12.93
N GLU A 117 1.17 -20.36 14.14
CA GLU A 117 2.11 -21.05 15.02
C GLU A 117 1.31 -22.13 15.73
N GLY A 118 1.29 -23.32 15.13
CA GLY A 118 0.66 -24.47 15.73
C GLY A 118 0.18 -25.47 14.70
N GLN A 119 0.83 -26.63 14.71
CA GLN A 119 0.43 -27.89 14.08
C GLN A 119 0.63 -27.98 12.56
N ALA A 120 1.76 -28.55 12.16
CA ALA A 120 1.77 -29.97 11.75
C ALA A 120 3.19 -30.34 11.29
N LYS A 121 3.91 -31.10 12.13
CA LYS A 121 5.17 -31.77 11.77
C LYS A 121 4.99 -32.77 10.61
N ASP A 122 3.75 -33.07 10.24
CA ASP A 122 3.36 -33.96 9.13
C ASP A 122 2.49 -33.25 8.08
N SER A 123 2.70 -31.94 7.87
CA SER A 123 2.05 -31.25 6.74
C SER A 123 2.59 -31.82 5.42
N PRO A 124 1.76 -32.24 4.45
CA PRO A 124 2.25 -32.60 3.13
C PRO A 124 3.05 -31.42 2.55
N CYS A 125 4.17 -31.72 1.87
CA CYS A 125 5.12 -30.73 1.37
C CYS A 125 4.47 -29.56 0.59
N LEU A 126 3.34 -29.82 -0.08
CA LEU A 126 2.57 -28.79 -0.79
C LEU A 126 1.80 -27.82 0.12
N LYS A 127 1.33 -28.24 1.30
CA LYS A 127 0.67 -27.34 2.27
C LYS A 127 1.65 -26.36 2.90
N GLU A 128 2.87 -26.81 3.20
CA GLU A 128 3.93 -25.91 3.67
C GLU A 128 4.28 -24.87 2.60
N LEU A 129 4.35 -25.31 1.34
CA LEU A 129 4.60 -24.42 0.21
C LEU A 129 3.49 -23.38 0.02
N GLN A 130 2.22 -23.73 0.28
CA GLN A 130 1.10 -22.77 0.29
C GLN A 130 1.29 -21.72 1.38
N LYS A 131 1.65 -22.12 2.60
CA LYS A 131 1.93 -21.18 3.70
C LYS A 131 3.08 -20.23 3.35
N GLN A 132 4.15 -20.75 2.75
CA GLN A 132 5.25 -19.92 2.27
C GLN A 132 4.81 -18.94 1.17
N ALA A 133 3.97 -19.40 0.23
CA ALA A 133 3.42 -18.54 -0.80
C ALA A 133 2.58 -17.38 -0.22
N GLU A 134 1.78 -17.65 0.80
CA GLU A 134 0.98 -16.63 1.50
C GLU A 134 1.83 -15.60 2.23
N MET A 135 2.91 -16.03 2.90
CA MET A 135 3.86 -15.11 3.54
C MET A 135 4.57 -14.23 2.51
N MET A 136 5.04 -14.82 1.40
CA MET A 136 5.65 -14.06 0.30
C MET A 136 4.65 -13.07 -0.32
N GLU A 137 3.37 -13.44 -0.42
CA GLU A 137 2.33 -12.57 -1.00
C GLU A 137 2.17 -11.26 -0.23
N PHE A 138 2.30 -11.30 1.09
CA PHE A 138 2.27 -10.12 1.94
C PHE A 138 3.43 -9.17 1.60
N GLU A 139 4.66 -9.68 1.60
CA GLU A 139 5.84 -8.88 1.27
C GLU A 139 5.79 -8.33 -0.15
N ILE A 140 5.40 -9.16 -1.13
CA ILE A 140 5.19 -8.75 -2.51
C ILE A 140 4.20 -7.58 -2.60
N SER A 141 3.13 -7.61 -1.81
CA SER A 141 2.12 -6.54 -1.78
C SER A 141 2.68 -5.23 -1.20
N LEU A 142 3.56 -5.29 -0.20
CA LEU A 142 4.25 -4.12 0.34
C LEU A 142 5.30 -3.55 -0.65
N LYS A 143 5.97 -4.42 -1.41
CA LYS A 143 6.84 -4.00 -2.52
C LYS A 143 6.04 -3.33 -3.64
N ALA A 144 4.86 -3.88 -3.97
CA ALA A 144 3.95 -3.28 -4.93
C ALA A 144 3.43 -1.90 -4.48
N LEU A 145 3.19 -1.69 -3.19
CA LEU A 145 2.89 -0.37 -2.62
C LEU A 145 4.02 0.63 -2.89
N SER A 146 5.25 0.23 -2.63
CA SER A 146 6.44 1.05 -2.83
C SER A 146 6.62 1.44 -4.30
N VAL A 147 6.48 0.46 -5.20
CA VAL A 147 6.50 0.68 -6.65
C VAL A 147 5.39 1.65 -7.07
N LEU A 148 4.16 1.45 -6.61
CA LEU A 148 3.05 2.35 -6.93
C LEU A 148 3.33 3.78 -6.44
N ARG A 149 3.88 3.93 -5.24
CA ARG A 149 4.29 5.24 -4.72
C ARG A 149 5.30 5.91 -5.66
N PHE A 150 6.31 5.19 -6.15
CA PHE A 150 7.26 5.75 -7.12
C PHE A 150 6.62 6.13 -8.45
N ILE A 151 5.66 5.33 -8.95
CA ILE A 151 4.87 5.68 -10.14
C ILE A 151 4.13 7.00 -9.90
N THR A 152 3.49 7.16 -8.72
CA THR A 152 2.77 8.40 -8.39
C THR A 152 3.67 9.62 -8.22
N ASP A 153 4.95 9.47 -7.84
CA ASP A 153 5.90 10.59 -7.81
C ASP A 153 6.14 11.16 -9.22
N GLN A 154 5.97 10.35 -10.26
CA GLN A 154 6.28 10.71 -11.65
C GLN A 154 5.02 11.00 -12.49
N VAL A 155 3.89 11.36 -11.86
CA VAL A 155 2.61 11.62 -12.55
C VAL A 155 2.68 12.59 -13.71
N GLU A 156 3.62 13.54 -13.68
CA GLU A 156 3.83 14.53 -14.73
C GLU A 156 4.46 13.94 -16.01
N SER A 157 5.27 12.89 -15.90
CA SER A 157 5.91 12.23 -17.06
C SER A 157 5.12 11.01 -17.56
N LEU A 158 4.05 10.63 -16.87
CA LEU A 158 3.23 9.49 -17.25
C LEU A 158 2.26 9.82 -18.40
N PRO A 159 1.94 8.84 -19.26
CA PRO A 159 0.92 9.02 -20.28
C PRO A 159 -0.46 9.25 -19.65
N LEU A 160 -1.32 9.99 -20.34
CA LEU A 160 -2.67 10.31 -19.86
C LEU A 160 -3.48 9.03 -19.53
N SER A 161 -3.26 7.93 -20.27
CA SER A 161 -3.87 6.63 -20.01
C SER A 161 -3.58 6.11 -18.60
N ALA A 162 -2.35 6.28 -18.10
CA ALA A 162 -1.95 5.87 -16.75
C ALA A 162 -2.72 6.65 -15.69
N LEU A 163 -2.84 7.97 -15.85
CA LEU A 163 -3.66 8.79 -14.95
C LEU A 163 -5.14 8.37 -14.97
N THR A 164 -5.70 8.02 -16.15
CA THR A 164 -7.09 7.51 -16.22
C THR A 164 -7.21 6.22 -15.44
N ARG A 165 -6.26 5.31 -15.63
CA ARG A 165 -6.28 3.99 -15.00
C ARG A 165 -6.21 4.09 -13.48
N MET A 166 -5.31 4.92 -12.97
CA MET A 166 -5.13 5.17 -11.54
C MET A 166 -6.36 5.83 -10.88
N LEU A 167 -6.89 6.88 -11.52
CA LEU A 167 -7.90 7.73 -10.88
C LEU A 167 -9.33 7.26 -11.16
N ASN A 168 -9.65 6.92 -12.41
CA ASN A 168 -11.04 6.70 -12.83
C ASN A 168 -11.38 5.22 -12.92
N THR A 169 -10.43 4.35 -13.26
CA THR A 169 -10.68 2.90 -13.34
C THR A 169 -10.52 2.24 -11.98
N HIS A 170 -9.41 2.47 -11.29
CA HIS A 170 -9.08 1.78 -10.04
C HIS A 170 -9.41 2.58 -8.78
N ASN A 171 -9.68 3.89 -8.90
CA ASN A 171 -9.91 4.78 -7.76
C ASN A 171 -8.85 4.58 -6.65
N LEU A 172 -7.58 4.68 -7.05
CA LEU A 172 -6.44 4.50 -6.13
C LEU A 172 -6.51 5.41 -4.89
N PRO A 173 -6.98 6.67 -4.94
CA PRO A 173 -7.12 7.47 -3.73
C PRO A 173 -7.98 6.79 -2.66
N CYS A 174 -9.12 6.20 -3.02
CA CYS A 174 -9.96 5.47 -2.07
C CYS A 174 -9.31 4.18 -1.57
N LEU A 175 -8.60 3.44 -2.42
CA LEU A 175 -7.86 2.26 -2.00
C LEU A 175 -6.75 2.60 -0.99
N LEU A 176 -6.02 3.70 -1.22
CA LEU A 176 -4.98 4.17 -0.31
C LEU A 176 -5.58 4.62 1.03
N VAL A 177 -6.75 5.28 1.01
CA VAL A 177 -7.50 5.61 2.23
C VAL A 177 -7.85 4.35 3.04
N GLU A 178 -8.36 3.31 2.39
CA GLU A 178 -8.68 2.03 3.04
C GLU A 178 -7.43 1.41 3.71
N LEU A 179 -6.28 1.46 3.03
CA LEU A 179 -5.00 0.98 3.58
C LEU A 179 -4.53 1.82 4.77
N VAL A 180 -4.75 3.14 4.76
CA VAL A 180 -4.48 4.02 5.91
C VAL A 180 -5.43 3.69 7.06
N GLU A 181 -6.71 3.42 6.81
CA GLU A 181 -7.65 3.12 7.90
C GLU A 181 -7.31 1.79 8.57
N HIS A 182 -7.04 0.75 7.78
CA HIS A 182 -6.87 -0.61 8.30
C HIS A 182 -5.42 -1.00 8.66
N CYS A 183 -4.41 -0.35 8.07
CA CYS A 183 -2.99 -0.61 8.30
C CYS A 183 -2.64 -2.11 8.36
N PRO A 184 -2.59 -2.81 7.21
CA PRO A 184 -2.33 -4.26 7.16
C PRO A 184 -0.96 -4.68 7.71
N TRP A 185 -0.04 -3.73 7.91
CA TRP A 185 1.25 -3.90 8.58
C TRP A 185 1.21 -3.61 10.09
N SER A 186 0.03 -3.46 10.70
CA SER A 186 -0.14 -3.22 12.14
C SER A 186 -1.28 -4.08 12.68
N CYS A 187 -1.05 -4.74 13.82
CA CYS A 187 -2.15 -5.46 14.49
C CYS A 187 -1.93 -5.72 15.96
N ARG A 188 -3.03 -6.00 16.65
CA ARG A 188 -3.03 -6.31 18.07
C ARG A 188 -3.19 -7.81 18.27
N GLU A 189 -2.22 -8.40 18.95
CA GLU A 189 -2.24 -9.81 19.35
C GLU A 189 -2.07 -9.90 20.86
N ALA A 190 -2.98 -10.61 21.55
CA ALA A 190 -2.97 -10.78 23.01
C ALA A 190 -2.78 -9.45 23.79
N GLY A 191 -3.40 -8.36 23.31
CA GLY A 191 -3.32 -7.03 23.91
C GLY A 191 -2.06 -6.22 23.56
N LYS A 192 -1.07 -6.81 22.87
CA LYS A 192 0.16 -6.15 22.43
C LYS A 192 0.04 -5.71 20.97
N LEU A 193 0.43 -4.47 20.65
CA LEU A 193 0.50 -3.99 19.27
C LEU A 193 1.79 -4.50 18.62
N LYS A 194 1.68 -5.16 17.48
CA LYS A 194 2.77 -5.54 16.59
C LYS A 194 2.73 -4.69 15.32
N LYS A 195 3.90 -4.32 14.81
CA LYS A 195 4.05 -3.66 13.50
C LYS A 195 5.07 -4.43 12.66
N PHE A 196 4.87 -4.43 11.35
CA PHE A 196 5.78 -5.03 10.39
C PHE A 196 6.77 -3.99 9.87
N GLU A 197 8.05 -4.17 10.18
CA GLU A 197 9.11 -3.30 9.69
C GLU A 197 10.35 -4.12 9.32
N ASN A 198 11.03 -3.74 8.24
CA ASN A 198 12.26 -4.38 7.76
C ASN A 198 12.14 -5.92 7.61
N GLY A 199 10.98 -6.42 7.17
CA GLY A 199 10.75 -7.85 6.97
C GLY A 199 10.35 -8.63 8.23
N VAL A 200 10.19 -7.97 9.37
CA VAL A 200 9.92 -8.66 10.64
C VAL A 200 8.77 -7.99 11.41
N TRP A 201 7.87 -8.83 11.93
CA TRP A 201 6.87 -8.41 12.91
C TRP A 201 7.51 -8.25 14.28
N HIS A 202 7.42 -7.05 14.86
CA HIS A 202 7.93 -6.76 16.19
C HIS A 202 6.87 -6.12 17.06
N VAL A 203 6.94 -6.36 18.37
CA VAL A 203 6.04 -5.75 19.35
C VAL A 203 6.47 -4.31 19.60
N VAL A 204 5.54 -3.39 19.49
CA VAL A 204 5.78 -1.95 19.64
C VAL A 204 5.50 -1.52 21.08
N PRO A 205 6.45 -0.84 21.74
CA PRO A 205 6.23 -0.35 23.10
C PRO A 205 5.19 0.78 23.11
N PRO A 206 4.50 1.04 24.25
CA PRO A 206 3.40 2.01 24.35
C PRO A 206 3.71 3.40 23.77
N GLU A 207 4.92 3.90 23.99
CA GLU A 207 5.43 5.19 23.53
C GLU A 207 5.47 5.33 21.99
N ASP A 208 5.67 4.22 21.28
CA ASP A 208 5.85 4.20 19.83
C ASP A 208 4.58 3.73 19.08
N GLN A 209 3.50 3.41 19.81
CA GLN A 209 2.26 2.93 19.19
C GLN A 209 1.65 3.96 18.25
N VAL A 210 1.77 5.25 18.58
CA VAL A 210 1.24 6.37 17.79
C VAL A 210 2.20 6.82 16.68
N LYS A 211 3.47 6.39 16.70
CA LYS A 211 4.43 6.76 15.65
C LYS A 211 4.03 6.15 14.31
N MET A 212 4.08 6.99 13.28
CA MET A 212 3.85 6.62 11.89
C MET A 212 5.00 5.74 11.38
N THR A 213 4.68 4.63 10.72
CA THR A 213 5.69 3.75 10.10
C THR A 213 6.14 4.27 8.75
N LYS A 214 7.22 3.70 8.20
CA LYS A 214 7.65 3.98 6.82
C LYS A 214 6.56 3.64 5.79
N LEU A 215 5.83 2.55 6.01
CA LEU A 215 4.75 2.10 5.13
C LEU A 215 3.58 3.08 5.14
N ASP A 216 3.20 3.57 6.33
CA ASP A 216 2.20 4.64 6.44
C ASP A 216 2.64 5.87 5.63
N GLY A 217 3.92 6.28 5.76
CA GLY A 217 4.49 7.38 4.98
C GLY A 217 4.40 7.17 3.47
N GLN A 218 4.65 5.95 2.98
CA GLN A 218 4.52 5.65 1.55
C GLN A 218 3.08 5.80 1.06
N VAL A 219 2.09 5.32 1.82
CA VAL A 219 0.67 5.45 1.44
C VAL A 219 0.26 6.92 1.42
N TRP A 220 0.68 7.68 2.43
CA TRP A 220 0.39 9.11 2.50
C TRP A 220 1.02 9.89 1.36
N LEU A 221 2.30 9.65 1.04
CA LEU A 221 2.97 10.31 -0.07
C LEU A 221 2.28 9.98 -1.41
N ALA A 222 1.93 8.71 -1.63
CA ALA A 222 1.19 8.31 -2.83
C ALA A 222 -0.18 9.00 -2.92
N LEU A 223 -0.90 9.11 -1.80
CA LEU A 223 -2.19 9.79 -1.74
C LEU A 223 -2.03 11.29 -2.03
N LEU A 224 -1.02 11.95 -1.45
CA LEU A 224 -0.74 13.37 -1.69
C LEU A 224 -0.38 13.63 -3.15
N ASN A 225 0.46 12.80 -3.76
CA ASN A 225 0.81 12.92 -5.18
C ASN A 225 -0.43 12.88 -6.07
N LEU A 226 -1.37 11.97 -5.78
CA LEU A 226 -2.61 11.82 -6.56
C LEU A 226 -3.63 12.95 -6.31
N LEU A 227 -3.66 13.55 -5.12
CA LEU A 227 -4.64 14.60 -4.78
C LEU A 227 -4.13 16.01 -5.07
N LEU A 228 -2.81 16.23 -5.03
CA LEU A 228 -2.20 17.56 -5.15
C LEU A 228 -1.65 17.86 -6.54
N SER A 229 -1.37 16.84 -7.36
CA SER A 229 -0.91 17.06 -8.74
C SER A 229 -1.99 17.77 -9.58
N PRO A 230 -1.66 18.87 -10.28
CA PRO A 230 -2.60 19.56 -11.17
C PRO A 230 -3.18 18.67 -12.28
N GLU A 231 -2.40 17.71 -12.78
CA GLU A 231 -2.77 16.73 -13.81
C GLU A 231 -3.86 15.80 -13.26
N CYS A 232 -3.70 15.36 -12.01
CA CYS A 232 -4.64 14.49 -11.32
C CYS A 232 -5.91 15.26 -10.94
N GLN A 233 -5.81 16.49 -10.42
CA GLN A 233 -6.96 17.31 -10.05
C GLN A 233 -7.88 17.65 -11.22
N ARG A 234 -7.31 17.88 -12.41
CA ARG A 234 -8.09 18.11 -13.63
C ARG A 234 -8.95 16.91 -14.04
N LYS A 235 -8.61 15.72 -13.54
CA LYS A 235 -9.18 14.45 -14.01
C LYS A 235 -10.00 13.73 -12.96
N TYR A 236 -9.61 13.85 -11.70
CA TYR A 236 -10.26 13.17 -10.59
C TYR A 236 -11.55 13.90 -10.21
N HIS A 237 -12.68 13.27 -10.49
CA HIS A 237 -13.96 13.80 -10.09
C HIS A 237 -14.26 13.38 -8.64
N PHE A 238 -14.24 14.36 -7.73
CA PHE A 238 -14.66 14.14 -6.36
C PHE A 238 -16.18 14.00 -6.26
N ASP A 239 -16.69 12.78 -6.37
CA ASP A 239 -18.07 12.47 -6.01
C ASP A 239 -18.28 12.53 -4.47
N GLY A 240 -19.54 12.56 -4.03
CA GLY A 240 -19.87 12.65 -2.61
C GLY A 240 -19.33 11.49 -1.78
N PHE A 241 -19.19 10.30 -2.37
CA PHE A 241 -18.67 9.11 -1.71
C PHE A 241 -17.15 9.24 -1.46
N ASN A 242 -16.38 9.54 -2.50
CA ASN A 242 -14.93 9.74 -2.46
C ASN A 242 -14.56 10.85 -1.47
N LYS A 243 -15.33 11.95 -1.46
CA LYS A 243 -15.14 13.04 -0.47
C LYS A 243 -15.37 12.55 0.95
N SER A 244 -16.44 11.81 1.20
CA SER A 244 -16.75 11.31 2.55
C SER A 244 -15.70 10.33 3.07
N GLN A 245 -15.16 9.45 2.21
CA GLN A 245 -14.10 8.51 2.57
C GLN A 245 -12.77 9.25 2.87
N LEU A 246 -12.41 10.22 2.03
CA LEU A 246 -11.22 11.05 2.24
C LEU A 246 -11.32 11.82 3.57
N LEU A 247 -12.45 12.49 3.84
CA LEU A 247 -12.63 13.28 5.06
C LEU A 247 -12.64 12.42 6.33
N LYS A 248 -13.29 11.26 6.30
CA LYS A 248 -13.34 10.33 7.44
C LYS A 248 -11.94 9.89 7.90
N SER A 249 -11.09 9.53 6.97
CA SER A 249 -9.72 9.09 7.28
C SER A 249 -8.83 10.23 7.80
N TRP A 250 -9.04 11.45 7.31
CA TRP A 250 -8.30 12.64 7.73
C TRP A 250 -8.67 13.08 9.15
N GLU A 251 -9.96 13.03 9.49
CA GLU A 251 -10.45 13.31 10.84
C GLU A 251 -9.99 12.25 11.85
N SER A 252 -10.05 10.96 11.49
CA SER A 252 -9.71 9.86 12.40
C SER A 252 -8.23 9.82 12.81
N ARG A 253 -7.30 10.35 11.99
CA ARG A 253 -5.86 10.32 12.27
C ARG A 253 -5.28 11.65 12.78
N GLY A 254 -6.13 12.66 12.99
CA GLY A 254 -5.73 13.89 13.70
C GLY A 254 -4.74 14.78 12.94
N PHE A 255 -4.75 14.77 11.60
CA PHE A 255 -3.84 15.59 10.78
C PHE A 255 -4.27 17.07 10.63
N SER A 256 -5.09 17.56 11.57
CA SER A 256 -5.56 18.95 11.63
C SER A 256 -4.46 20.02 11.85
N PRO A 257 -3.31 19.76 12.52
CA PRO A 257 -2.35 20.86 12.79
C PRO A 257 -1.20 21.02 11.78
N LEU A 258 -0.95 20.07 10.87
CA LEU A 258 0.22 20.14 9.97
C LEU A 258 -0.12 20.67 8.56
N LEU A 259 -1.40 20.78 8.23
CA LEU A 259 -1.92 21.50 7.08
C LEU A 259 -2.92 22.53 7.62
N GLU A 260 -2.45 23.72 8.05
CA GLU A 260 -3.35 24.87 8.35
C GLU A 260 -4.15 25.34 7.12
N THR A 261 -3.93 24.70 5.97
CA THR A 261 -4.85 24.69 4.84
C THR A 261 -5.09 23.24 4.47
N PRO A 262 -6.31 22.67 4.56
CA PRO A 262 -6.63 21.53 3.72
C PRO A 262 -6.21 21.92 2.29
N PRO A 263 -5.70 20.99 1.46
CA PRO A 263 -5.45 21.34 0.07
C PRO A 263 -6.72 21.99 -0.43
N LEU A 264 -6.59 23.12 -1.11
CA LEU A 264 -7.71 23.78 -1.78
C LEU A 264 -8.26 22.80 -2.82
N LEU A 265 -9.01 21.81 -2.35
CA LEU A 265 -9.81 20.91 -3.15
C LEU A 265 -10.75 21.86 -3.88
N PRO A 266 -10.71 21.91 -5.22
CA PRO A 266 -11.58 22.80 -5.96
C PRO A 266 -13.03 22.59 -5.51
N GLY A 267 -13.63 23.60 -4.88
CA GLY A 267 -15.00 23.54 -4.32
C GLY A 267 -15.14 23.29 -2.81
N ALA A 268 -14.07 23.37 -2.00
CA ALA A 268 -14.15 23.27 -0.54
C ALA A 268 -14.62 24.55 0.18
N ASP A 269 -14.57 25.72 -0.48
CA ASP A 269 -14.92 27.03 0.11
C ASP A 269 -16.39 27.16 0.57
N GLY A 270 -17.27 26.24 0.16
CA GLY A 270 -18.69 26.24 0.50
C GLY A 270 -19.08 25.48 1.78
N TRP A 271 -18.16 24.77 2.44
CA TRP A 271 -18.55 23.67 3.35
C TRP A 271 -18.16 23.82 4.82
N VAL A 272 -17.29 24.77 5.17
CA VAL A 272 -16.96 25.06 6.59
C VAL A 272 -18.16 25.66 7.37
N GLY A 273 -19.21 26.10 6.67
CA GLY A 273 -20.37 26.77 7.26
C GLY A 273 -21.55 25.89 7.71
N GLN A 274 -21.53 24.57 7.51
CA GLN A 274 -22.68 23.70 7.82
C GLN A 274 -22.29 22.37 8.47
N GLN A 275 -21.84 22.42 9.72
CA GLN A 275 -22.06 21.31 10.66
C GLN A 275 -22.85 21.84 11.86
N PRO A 276 -24.02 21.26 12.19
CA PRO A 276 -24.75 21.63 13.39
C PRO A 276 -24.00 21.11 14.61
N LEU A 277 -23.70 22.01 15.55
CA LEU A 277 -23.15 21.71 16.88
C LEU A 277 -24.09 20.75 17.65
N GLY A 278 -23.85 19.46 17.50
CA GLY A 278 -24.47 18.40 18.29
C GLY A 278 -23.75 18.24 19.62
N LEU A 279 -24.28 18.92 20.64
CA LEU A 279 -23.88 18.88 22.04
C LEU A 279 -23.98 17.46 22.64
N CYS A 280 -22.84 16.84 22.96
CA CYS A 280 -22.74 15.82 24.01
C CYS A 280 -21.78 16.30 25.11
N GLY A 281 -22.25 17.23 25.93
CA GLY A 281 -21.62 17.62 27.19
C GLY A 281 -22.31 16.95 28.37
N GLY A 282 -21.96 15.68 28.65
CA GLY A 282 -22.39 14.98 29.86
C GLY A 282 -21.40 15.25 30.99
N GLY A 283 -21.77 16.07 31.97
CA GLY A 283 -20.94 16.41 33.12
C GLY A 283 -21.75 17.02 34.27
N ALA A 284 -22.30 16.13 35.10
CA ALA A 284 -22.94 16.30 36.41
C ALA A 284 -22.91 17.68 37.11
N ARG A 285 -24.08 18.12 37.59
CA ARG A 285 -24.21 18.71 38.94
C ARG A 285 -25.65 18.67 39.48
N CYS A 286 -25.79 18.16 40.70
CA CYS A 286 -27.02 18.05 41.49
C CYS A 286 -27.72 19.40 41.74
N PRO A 287 -29.05 19.43 41.96
CA PRO A 287 -29.80 20.65 42.23
C PRO A 287 -29.78 21.00 43.73
N GLN A 288 -29.29 22.19 44.08
CA GLN A 288 -29.58 22.80 45.39
C GLN A 288 -30.64 23.89 45.25
N ARG A 289 -31.57 23.84 46.20
CA ARG A 289 -32.76 24.67 46.38
C ARG A 289 -32.39 26.11 46.72
N GLY A 290 -33.16 27.07 46.21
CA GLY A 290 -33.23 28.43 46.73
C GLY A 290 -34.56 29.06 46.34
N TRP A 291 -35.52 29.05 47.27
CA TRP A 291 -36.78 29.79 47.15
C TRP A 291 -36.53 31.31 47.27
N PRO A 292 -37.41 32.16 46.69
CA PRO A 292 -37.20 33.61 46.64
C PRO A 292 -37.43 34.24 48.01
N ARG A 293 -36.56 35.18 48.39
CA ARG A 293 -36.87 36.15 49.45
C ARG A 293 -37.83 37.18 48.86
N GLY A 294 -39.08 37.18 49.36
CA GLY A 294 -39.89 38.39 49.41
C GLY A 294 -39.24 39.40 50.38
N PRO A 295 -39.72 40.65 50.37
CA PRO A 295 -38.98 41.84 50.80
C PRO A 295 -38.30 41.74 52.17
#